data_AF-A0A932YBV2-F1
#
_entry.id   AF-A0A932YBV2-F1
#
_cell.length_a   1.000
_cell.length_b   1.000
_cell.length_c   1.000
_cell.angle_alpha   90.00
_cell.angle_beta   90.00
_cell.angle_gamma   90.00
#
_symmetry.space_group_name_H-M   'P 1'
#
loop_
_entity.id
_entity.type
_entity.pdbx_description
1 polymer ?
#
loop_
_entity_poly.entity_id
_entity_poly.type
_entity_poly.pdbx_seq_one_letter_code
_entity_poly.pdbx_strand_id
1 'polypeptide(L)'
;MKVLAMMSGGVDSSVTAHLLKKEGHEVVGLTLRLFEVSKEGGNCCGSPRDIYDAKECARLIGIPHYSLDESGEFKQQVIESFKRSYLMGETPNPCVECNRSMKFGHILELAKTWGFDAVATGHYAKIKKMLDAGCWMLDEKKARLGLYKAKDKQKDQSYFLYMLKESQLKNILFPLGDLEKTEVRKIADGIGLPTAQKPDSQEICFVGALAGGDYRKLLGDQNGHGPIIQKSSGRVLAQHEGYYRYTVGQREGLGVAVGRPLYVTEINPASRTVYVDFEEELYKKEIAVGEIYWVNNEDSGEAQIRAQVKIRYKSPGVMATIYPKGFGAGEPPLNPVAEAVRRARGTWGAGGAAPRGPASTRGEPSGLVLGSGGKG
;
A
#
# COMPACT_ATOMS: atom_id res chain seq x y z
N MET A 1 -10.02 -26.67 5.19
CA MET A 1 -9.03 -26.05 4.29
C MET A 1 -7.66 -26.17 4.93
N LYS A 2 -6.64 -26.37 4.11
CA LYS A 2 -5.23 -26.22 4.44
C LYS A 2 -4.78 -24.80 4.10
N VAL A 3 -4.34 -24.04 5.10
CA VAL A 3 -4.10 -22.60 5.00
C VAL A 3 -2.66 -22.26 5.35
N LEU A 4 -2.00 -21.52 4.47
CA LEU A 4 -0.68 -20.96 4.72
C LEU A 4 -0.82 -19.58 5.36
N ALA A 5 -0.51 -19.46 6.65
CA ALA A 5 -0.57 -18.19 7.38
C ALA A 5 0.79 -17.48 7.29
N MET A 6 0.83 -16.31 6.65
CA MET A 6 2.04 -15.49 6.58
C MET A 6 2.26 -14.78 7.93
N MET A 7 3.28 -15.22 8.67
CA MET A 7 3.60 -14.76 10.02
C MET A 7 4.83 -13.85 10.00
N SER A 8 4.64 -12.54 10.24
CA SER A 8 5.73 -11.55 10.23
C SER A 8 6.44 -11.40 11.57
N GLY A 9 6.07 -12.19 12.60
CA GLY A 9 6.53 -12.00 13.98
C GLY A 9 5.83 -10.84 14.70
N GLY A 10 4.74 -10.32 14.13
CA GLY A 10 3.88 -9.30 14.74
C GLY A 10 2.55 -9.88 15.22
N VAL A 11 1.93 -9.18 16.16
CA VAL A 11 0.67 -9.58 16.82
C VAL A 11 -0.45 -9.92 15.83
N ASP A 12 -0.61 -9.12 14.77
CA ASP A 12 -1.70 -9.27 13.80
C ASP A 12 -1.61 -10.62 13.08
N SER A 13 -0.44 -10.94 12.55
CA SER A 13 -0.22 -12.19 11.84
C SER A 13 -0.36 -13.43 12.73
N SER A 14 0.03 -13.33 14.00
CA SER A 14 -0.09 -14.41 14.96
C SER A 14 -1.55 -14.65 15.37
N VAL A 15 -2.32 -13.58 15.59
CA VAL A 15 -3.76 -13.70 15.87
C VAL A 15 -4.51 -14.24 14.65
N THR A 16 -4.15 -13.82 13.44
CA THR A 16 -4.69 -14.42 12.19
C THR A 16 -4.53 -15.94 12.19
N ALA A 17 -3.32 -16.44 12.47
CA ALA A 17 -3.05 -17.88 12.50
C ALA A 17 -3.85 -18.59 13.61
N HIS A 18 -3.95 -17.98 14.80
CA HIS A 18 -4.74 -18.49 15.90
C HIS A 18 -6.24 -18.62 15.56
N LEU A 19 -6.83 -17.58 14.98
CA LEU A 19 -8.25 -17.57 14.61
C LEU A 19 -8.57 -18.70 13.62
N LEU A 20 -7.76 -18.86 12.58
CA LEU A 20 -7.94 -19.92 11.58
C LEU A 20 -7.79 -21.31 12.18
N LYS A 21 -6.84 -21.49 13.12
CA LYS A 21 -6.69 -22.77 13.84
C LYS A 21 -7.92 -23.07 14.70
N LYS A 22 -8.46 -22.05 15.38
CA LYS A 22 -9.67 -22.16 16.20
C LYS A 22 -10.92 -22.48 15.36
N GLU A 23 -10.98 -21.98 14.13
CA GLU A 23 -12.02 -22.32 13.14
C GLU A 23 -11.90 -23.75 12.58
N GLY A 24 -10.87 -24.50 12.98
CA GLY A 24 -10.69 -25.90 12.60
C GLY A 24 -9.92 -26.11 11.30
N HIS A 25 -9.25 -25.07 10.78
CA HIS A 25 -8.38 -25.22 9.60
C HIS A 25 -7.05 -25.92 9.93
N GLU A 26 -6.48 -26.59 8.94
CA GLU A 26 -5.10 -27.07 8.99
C GLU A 26 -4.19 -25.89 8.64
N VAL A 27 -3.60 -25.25 9.66
CA VAL A 27 -2.80 -24.03 9.48
C VAL A 27 -1.31 -24.35 9.54
N VAL A 28 -0.56 -23.83 8.57
CA VAL A 28 0.91 -23.83 8.57
C VAL A 28 1.39 -22.38 8.55
N GLY A 29 2.22 -22.01 9.51
CA GLY A 29 2.86 -20.69 9.57
C GLY A 29 4.06 -20.59 8.62
N LEU A 30 4.21 -19.44 7.95
CA LEU A 30 5.36 -19.14 7.11
C LEU A 30 5.88 -17.73 7.37
N THR A 31 7.17 -17.60 7.66
CA THR A 31 7.86 -16.30 7.70
C THR A 31 8.77 -16.16 6.48
N LEU A 32 8.67 -15.03 5.78
CA LEU A 32 9.56 -14.71 4.67
C LEU A 32 10.80 -13.97 5.18
N ARG A 33 11.99 -14.45 4.80
CA ARG A 33 13.24 -13.71 4.94
C ARG A 33 13.44 -12.87 3.69
N LEU A 34 13.29 -11.55 3.80
CA LEU A 34 13.24 -10.63 2.65
C LEU A 34 14.55 -9.92 2.35
N PHE A 35 15.55 -10.02 3.21
CA PHE A 35 16.87 -9.42 3.03
C PHE A 35 17.90 -10.17 3.87
N GLU A 36 19.15 -10.08 3.46
CA GLU A 36 20.27 -10.47 4.31
C GLU A 36 20.39 -9.45 5.44
N VAL A 37 20.40 -9.96 6.66
CA VAL A 37 20.54 -9.11 7.85
C VAL A 37 21.99 -8.64 7.90
N SER A 38 22.19 -7.33 7.74
CA SER A 38 23.49 -6.73 8.00
C SER A 38 23.92 -7.05 9.44
N LYS A 39 25.24 -7.12 9.68
CA LYS A 39 25.80 -7.40 11.02
C LYS A 39 25.30 -6.45 12.12
N GLU A 40 24.70 -5.33 11.74
CA GLU A 40 24.21 -4.27 12.63
C GLU A 40 22.76 -4.47 13.11
N GLY A 41 22.07 -5.54 12.70
CA GLY A 41 20.81 -5.96 13.33
C GLY A 41 19.66 -4.98 13.15
N GLY A 42 19.10 -4.90 11.94
CA GLY A 42 17.86 -4.17 11.70
C GLY A 42 16.61 -4.91 12.18
N ASN A 43 15.70 -4.22 12.88
CA ASN A 43 14.36 -4.71 13.25
C ASN A 43 13.41 -4.52 12.06
N CYS A 44 13.25 -5.54 11.23
CA CYS A 44 12.32 -5.52 10.11
C CYS A 44 11.74 -6.90 9.82
N CYS A 45 10.52 -6.96 9.26
CA CYS A 45 9.86 -8.15 8.71
C CYS A 45 10.85 -9.11 8.05
N GLY A 46 11.03 -10.29 8.64
CA GLY A 46 11.97 -11.32 8.16
C GLY A 46 13.35 -11.28 8.82
N SER A 47 13.56 -10.41 9.82
CA SER A 47 14.74 -10.42 10.69
C SER A 47 14.81 -11.71 11.54
N PRO A 48 16.00 -12.11 12.02
CA PRO A 48 16.16 -13.24 12.93
C PRO A 48 15.24 -13.14 14.15
N ARG A 49 15.04 -11.93 14.68
CA ARG A 49 14.13 -11.69 15.80
C ARG A 49 12.68 -11.95 15.42
N ASP A 50 12.23 -11.45 14.27
CA ASP A 50 10.86 -11.66 13.80
C ASP A 50 10.58 -13.13 13.47
N ILE A 51 11.55 -13.84 12.88
CA ILE A 51 11.47 -15.27 12.63
C ILE A 51 11.34 -16.03 13.95
N TYR A 52 12.14 -15.67 14.96
CA TYR A 52 12.06 -16.25 16.30
C TYR A 52 10.71 -15.97 16.96
N ASP A 53 10.25 -14.72 16.96
CA ASP A 53 8.96 -14.33 17.54
C ASP A 53 7.80 -15.05 16.85
N ALA A 54 7.84 -15.20 15.52
CA ALA A 54 6.83 -15.94 14.74
C ALA A 54 6.82 -17.42 15.11
N LYS A 55 8.01 -18.04 15.22
CA LYS A 55 8.16 -19.44 15.62
C LYS A 55 7.61 -19.69 17.02
N GLU A 56 7.89 -18.79 17.96
CA GLU A 56 7.39 -18.93 19.34
C GLU A 56 5.87 -18.74 19.42
N CYS A 57 5.31 -17.77 18.67
CA CYS A 57 3.86 -17.62 18.56
C CYS A 57 3.23 -18.89 17.95
N ALA A 58 3.80 -19.45 16.88
CA ALA A 58 3.31 -20.67 16.26
C ALA A 58 3.34 -21.88 17.20
N ARG A 59 4.40 -22.00 18.02
CA ARG A 59 4.53 -23.03 19.07
C ARG A 59 3.39 -22.93 20.09
N LEU A 60 3.09 -21.73 20.57
CA LEU A 60 1.98 -21.50 21.52
C LEU A 60 0.61 -21.77 20.90
N ILE A 61 0.43 -21.41 19.63
CA ILE A 61 -0.82 -21.67 18.88
C ILE A 61 -0.99 -23.16 18.56
N GLY A 62 0.10 -23.94 18.54
CA GLY A 62 0.08 -25.36 18.21
C GLY A 62 0.01 -25.63 16.71
N ILE A 63 0.77 -24.88 15.90
CA ILE A 63 0.87 -25.04 14.44
C ILE A 63 2.32 -25.21 13.99
N PRO A 64 2.60 -25.98 12.91
CA PRO A 64 3.92 -26.00 12.30
C PRO A 64 4.28 -24.63 11.73
N HIS A 65 5.57 -24.30 11.74
CA HIS A 65 6.08 -23.03 11.22
C HIS A 65 7.39 -23.23 10.48
N TYR A 66 7.52 -22.54 9.35
CA TYR A 66 8.70 -22.56 8.49
C TYR A 66 9.15 -21.15 8.15
N SER A 67 10.41 -21.03 7.73
CA SER A 67 10.95 -19.81 7.14
C SER A 67 11.39 -20.07 5.70
N LEU A 68 11.11 -19.14 4.81
CA LEU A 68 11.50 -19.21 3.39
C LEU A 68 12.37 -18.00 3.04
N ASP A 69 13.47 -18.25 2.35
CA ASP A 69 14.31 -17.18 1.82
C ASP A 69 13.75 -16.65 0.52
N GLU A 70 13.33 -15.40 0.55
CA GLU A 70 12.74 -14.66 -0.57
C GLU A 70 13.52 -13.36 -0.84
N SER A 71 14.75 -13.27 -0.32
CA SER A 71 15.57 -12.07 -0.44
C SER A 71 15.91 -11.71 -1.89
N GLY A 72 16.15 -12.72 -2.74
CA GLY A 72 16.39 -12.54 -4.17
C GLY A 72 15.17 -11.97 -4.89
N GLU A 73 14.02 -12.61 -4.74
CA GLU A 73 12.77 -12.20 -5.38
C GLU A 73 12.32 -10.82 -4.87
N PHE A 74 12.40 -10.60 -3.55
CA PHE A 74 12.07 -9.31 -2.93
C PHE A 74 12.95 -8.18 -3.46
N LYS A 75 14.25 -8.42 -3.62
CA LYS A 75 15.17 -7.45 -4.21
C LYS A 75 14.73 -7.07 -5.62
N GLN A 76 14.48 -8.06 -6.48
CA GLN A 76 14.12 -7.83 -7.88
C GLN A 76 12.76 -7.13 -8.04
N GLN A 77 11.73 -7.63 -7.34
CA GLN A 77 10.36 -7.16 -7.53
C GLN A 77 10.06 -5.86 -6.79
N VAL A 78 10.59 -5.70 -5.57
CA VAL A 78 10.23 -4.58 -4.68
C VAL A 78 11.34 -3.54 -4.63
N ILE A 79 12.58 -3.93 -4.35
CA ILE A 79 13.68 -2.97 -4.15
C ILE A 79 14.09 -2.31 -5.47
N GLU A 80 14.29 -3.07 -6.55
CA GLU A 80 14.67 -2.48 -7.84
C GLU A 80 13.54 -1.65 -8.46
N SER A 81 12.27 -2.04 -8.26
CA SER A 81 11.11 -1.22 -8.63
C SER A 81 11.10 0.11 -7.86
N PHE A 82 11.28 0.05 -6.54
CA PHE A 82 11.38 1.22 -5.67
C PHE A 82 12.51 2.17 -6.10
N LYS A 83 13.70 1.65 -6.40
CA LYS A 83 14.82 2.46 -6.90
C LYS A 83 14.46 3.14 -8.21
N ARG A 84 13.94 2.40 -9.18
CA ARG A 84 13.58 2.91 -10.51
C ARG A 84 12.59 4.07 -10.43
N SER A 85 11.54 3.95 -9.61
CA SER A 85 10.56 5.03 -9.41
C SER A 85 11.22 6.31 -8.88
N TYR A 86 12.10 6.22 -7.89
CA TYR A 86 12.84 7.40 -7.42
C TYR A 86 13.74 8.00 -8.51
N LEU A 87 14.39 7.17 -9.33
CA LEU A 87 15.19 7.66 -10.47
C LEU A 87 14.33 8.39 -11.50
N MET A 88 13.06 7.99 -11.65
CA MET A 88 12.07 8.65 -12.49
C MET A 88 11.38 9.85 -11.80
N GLY A 89 11.82 10.27 -10.61
CA GLY A 89 11.25 11.42 -9.88
C GLY A 89 9.90 11.14 -9.22
N GLU A 90 9.51 9.88 -9.16
CA GLU A 90 8.29 9.44 -8.49
C GLU A 90 8.54 9.20 -7.00
N THR A 91 7.46 9.11 -6.22
CA THR A 91 7.52 8.64 -4.83
C THR A 91 6.77 7.30 -4.73
N PRO A 92 7.49 6.16 -4.77
CA PRO A 92 6.87 4.83 -4.80
C PRO A 92 6.26 4.42 -3.46
N ASN A 93 5.30 3.49 -3.52
CA ASN A 93 4.79 2.78 -2.35
C ASN A 93 5.22 1.30 -2.40
N PRO A 94 6.33 0.92 -1.74
CA PRO A 94 6.85 -0.44 -1.82
C PRO A 94 5.94 -1.48 -1.14
N CYS A 95 5.05 -1.06 -0.24
CA CYS A 95 4.10 -1.97 0.42
C CYS A 95 3.01 -2.45 -0.55
N VAL A 96 2.57 -1.57 -1.46
CA VAL A 96 1.63 -1.94 -2.54
C VAL A 96 2.30 -2.95 -3.47
N GLU A 97 3.54 -2.67 -3.89
CA GLU A 97 4.28 -3.57 -4.77
C GLU A 97 4.53 -4.93 -4.10
N CYS A 98 4.99 -4.94 -2.84
CA CYS A 98 5.18 -6.17 -2.08
C CYS A 98 3.89 -7.00 -1.96
N ASN A 99 2.72 -6.37 -1.76
CA ASN A 99 1.47 -7.10 -1.76
C ASN A 99 1.16 -7.68 -3.16
N ARG A 100 1.33 -6.89 -4.23
CA ARG A 100 1.06 -7.31 -5.61
C ARG A 100 1.96 -8.46 -6.07
N SER A 101 3.27 -8.27 -6.05
CA SER A 101 4.23 -9.19 -6.67
C SER A 101 4.70 -10.30 -5.72
N MET A 102 4.88 -9.99 -4.43
CA MET A 102 5.38 -10.97 -3.45
C MET A 102 4.24 -11.75 -2.78
N LYS A 103 3.46 -11.11 -1.90
CA LYS A 103 2.54 -11.84 -1.00
C LYS A 103 1.41 -12.53 -1.76
N PHE A 104 0.79 -11.82 -2.70
CA PHE A 104 -0.37 -12.32 -3.44
C PHE A 104 -0.05 -12.66 -4.90
N GLY A 105 1.17 -12.41 -5.34
CA GLY A 105 1.74 -12.95 -6.57
C GLY A 105 2.48 -14.25 -6.26
N HIS A 106 3.80 -14.15 -6.08
CA HIS A 106 4.72 -15.26 -5.88
C HIS A 106 4.31 -16.26 -4.78
N ILE A 107 4.06 -15.77 -3.57
CA ILE A 107 3.75 -16.65 -2.42
C ILE A 107 2.39 -17.33 -2.57
N LEU A 108 1.40 -16.65 -3.16
CA LEU A 108 0.09 -17.25 -3.40
C LEU A 108 0.18 -18.40 -4.42
N GLU A 109 1.00 -18.26 -5.45
CA GLU A 109 1.24 -19.34 -6.42
C GLU A 109 2.05 -20.49 -5.81
N LEU A 110 3.12 -20.20 -5.04
CA LEU A 110 3.85 -21.23 -4.30
C LEU A 110 2.95 -22.02 -3.35
N ALA A 111 2.07 -21.34 -2.62
CA ALA A 111 1.12 -21.98 -1.72
C ALA A 111 0.22 -22.98 -2.47
N LYS A 112 -0.30 -22.60 -3.65
CA LYS A 112 -1.09 -23.51 -4.49
C LYS A 112 -0.26 -24.72 -4.93
N THR A 113 0.98 -24.51 -5.38
CA THR A 113 1.88 -25.61 -5.78
C THR A 113 2.19 -26.57 -4.63
N TRP A 114 2.29 -26.07 -3.40
CA TRP A 114 2.48 -26.88 -2.18
C TRP A 114 1.20 -27.51 -1.64
N GLY A 115 0.06 -27.36 -2.35
CA GLY A 115 -1.21 -27.95 -2.00
C GLY A 115 -1.95 -27.23 -0.87
N PHE A 116 -1.74 -25.93 -0.69
CA PHE A 116 -2.57 -25.10 0.18
C PHE A 116 -3.80 -24.58 -0.58
N ASP A 117 -4.93 -24.54 0.11
CA ASP A 117 -6.19 -24.02 -0.43
C ASP A 117 -6.22 -22.49 -0.42
N ALA A 118 -5.55 -21.87 0.55
CA ALA A 118 -5.54 -20.42 0.74
C ALA A 118 -4.29 -19.89 1.46
N VAL A 119 -4.01 -18.61 1.24
CA VAL A 119 -3.03 -17.82 2.00
C VAL A 119 -3.76 -16.85 2.91
N ALA A 120 -3.36 -16.81 4.19
CA ALA A 120 -3.88 -15.87 5.16
C ALA A 120 -2.82 -14.84 5.56
N THR A 121 -3.25 -13.60 5.77
CA THR A 121 -2.38 -12.53 6.26
C THR A 121 -3.04 -11.73 7.38
N GLY A 122 -2.24 -11.01 8.17
CA GLY A 122 -2.72 -10.09 9.20
C GLY A 122 -3.22 -8.75 8.67
N HIS A 123 -3.66 -8.66 7.41
CA HIS A 123 -4.19 -7.40 6.89
C HIS A 123 -5.60 -7.12 7.42
N TYR A 124 -5.85 -5.87 7.77
CA TYR A 124 -7.17 -5.35 8.08
C TYR A 124 -7.87 -4.98 6.78
N ALA A 125 -8.52 -5.95 6.14
CA ALA A 125 -9.37 -5.76 4.98
C ALA A 125 -10.42 -6.87 4.93
N LYS A 126 -11.44 -6.75 4.07
CA LYS A 126 -12.48 -7.75 3.93
C LYS A 126 -12.63 -8.21 2.51
N ILE A 127 -12.88 -9.50 2.34
CA ILE A 127 -13.32 -10.07 1.07
C ILE A 127 -14.77 -10.48 1.27
N LYS A 128 -15.66 -10.00 0.40
CA LYS A 128 -17.08 -10.39 0.43
C LYS A 128 -17.56 -10.80 -0.94
N LYS A 129 -18.55 -11.69 -0.95
CA LYS A 129 -19.35 -11.97 -2.14
C LYS A 129 -20.22 -10.75 -2.46
N MET A 130 -20.11 -10.27 -3.68
CA MET A 130 -20.94 -9.27 -4.32
C MET A 130 -22.01 -10.00 -5.13
N LEU A 131 -23.22 -9.46 -5.08
CA LEU A 131 -24.26 -9.78 -6.06
C LEU A 131 -24.17 -8.74 -7.17
N ASP A 132 -24.23 -9.15 -8.43
CA ASP A 132 -24.29 -8.21 -9.54
C ASP A 132 -25.56 -7.33 -9.41
N ALA A 133 -25.37 -6.02 -9.53
CA ALA A 133 -26.48 -5.07 -9.52
C ALA A 133 -27.40 -5.36 -10.70
N GLY A 134 -28.60 -5.90 -10.43
CA GLY A 134 -29.60 -6.25 -11.45
C GLY A 134 -29.99 -7.74 -11.50
N CYS A 135 -29.30 -8.62 -10.77
CA CYS A 135 -29.69 -10.03 -10.66
C CYS A 135 -30.66 -10.24 -9.48
N TRP A 136 -31.96 -10.42 -9.79
CA TRP A 136 -33.03 -10.70 -8.82
C TRP A 136 -33.03 -12.14 -8.29
N MET A 137 -32.15 -12.99 -8.82
CA MET A 137 -31.97 -14.38 -8.40
C MET A 137 -30.56 -14.57 -7.84
N LEU A 138 -30.48 -15.18 -6.65
CA LEU A 138 -29.25 -15.62 -6.00
C LEU A 138 -28.68 -16.82 -6.79
N ASP A 139 -27.92 -16.57 -7.85
CA ASP A 139 -27.01 -17.60 -8.37
C ASP A 139 -25.69 -17.48 -7.61
N GLU A 140 -25.56 -18.27 -6.53
CA GLU A 140 -24.33 -18.31 -5.73
C GLU A 140 -23.09 -18.66 -6.56
N LYS A 141 -23.25 -19.30 -7.73
CA LYS A 141 -22.16 -19.64 -8.65
C LYS A 141 -21.69 -18.43 -9.47
N LYS A 142 -22.48 -17.36 -9.54
CA LYS A 142 -22.14 -16.10 -10.23
C LYS A 142 -21.74 -14.98 -9.27
N ALA A 143 -21.76 -15.22 -7.96
CA ALA A 143 -21.38 -14.22 -6.98
C ALA A 143 -19.90 -13.84 -7.13
N ARG A 144 -19.64 -12.56 -7.39
CA ARG A 144 -18.30 -12.01 -7.57
C ARG A 144 -17.62 -11.76 -6.25
N LEU A 145 -16.29 -11.76 -6.19
CA LEU A 145 -15.57 -11.36 -4.96
C LEU A 145 -15.15 -9.90 -5.04
N GLY A 146 -15.44 -9.15 -3.98
CA GLY A 146 -15.01 -7.77 -3.82
C GLY A 146 -14.07 -7.61 -2.62
N LEU A 147 -13.15 -6.65 -2.74
CA LEU A 147 -12.34 -6.15 -1.64
C LEU A 147 -13.06 -4.98 -0.95
N TYR A 148 -13.02 -4.95 0.38
CA TYR A 148 -13.73 -3.97 1.19
C TYR A 148 -12.86 -3.48 2.34
N LYS A 149 -13.22 -2.28 2.82
CA LYS A 149 -12.63 -1.70 4.02
C LYS A 149 -12.86 -2.58 5.24
N ALA A 150 -11.89 -2.64 6.15
CA ALA A 150 -12.05 -3.29 7.45
C ALA A 150 -13.12 -2.63 8.33
N LYS A 151 -13.55 -3.33 9.38
CA LYS A 151 -14.36 -2.76 10.48
C LYS A 151 -13.63 -1.60 11.15
N ASP A 152 -12.36 -1.81 11.48
CA ASP A 152 -11.48 -0.76 12.03
C ASP A 152 -11.06 0.21 10.93
N LYS A 153 -11.71 1.38 10.87
CA LYS A 153 -11.41 2.41 9.87
C LYS A 153 -10.02 3.04 10.03
N GLN A 154 -9.45 3.02 11.24
CA GLN A 154 -8.12 3.61 11.48
C GLN A 154 -7.01 2.66 11.06
N LYS A 155 -7.28 1.35 11.10
CA LYS A 155 -6.34 0.30 10.70
C LYS A 155 -6.63 -0.32 9.35
N ASP A 156 -7.72 0.06 8.68
CA ASP A 156 -8.04 -0.38 7.33
C ASP A 156 -6.80 -0.33 6.43
N GLN A 157 -6.54 -1.43 5.74
CA GLN A 157 -5.38 -1.64 4.86
C GLN A 157 -5.80 -1.97 3.44
N SER A 158 -7.09 -1.83 3.09
CA SER A 158 -7.58 -2.00 1.72
C SER A 158 -6.83 -1.13 0.70
N TYR A 159 -6.31 0.03 1.13
CA TYR A 159 -5.46 0.90 0.33
C TYR A 159 -4.19 0.22 -0.20
N PHE A 160 -3.59 -0.70 0.55
CA PHE A 160 -2.35 -1.38 0.13
C PHE A 160 -2.62 -2.63 -0.72
N LEU A 161 -3.89 -2.94 -0.97
CA LEU A 161 -4.36 -4.18 -1.59
C LEU A 161 -5.14 -3.93 -2.88
N TYR A 162 -5.19 -2.69 -3.37
CA TYR A 162 -6.03 -2.30 -4.52
C TYR A 162 -5.63 -2.98 -5.83
N MET A 163 -4.39 -3.46 -5.95
CA MET A 163 -3.87 -4.16 -7.13
C MET A 163 -4.21 -5.66 -7.15
N LEU A 164 -4.96 -6.15 -6.16
CA LEU A 164 -5.46 -7.53 -6.16
C LEU A 164 -6.53 -7.72 -7.22
N LYS A 165 -6.53 -8.91 -7.83
CA LYS A 165 -7.55 -9.36 -8.77
C LYS A 165 -8.57 -10.23 -8.07
N GLU A 166 -9.82 -10.20 -8.54
CA GLU A 166 -10.89 -11.08 -8.08
C GLU A 166 -10.49 -12.56 -8.09
N SER A 167 -9.75 -12.99 -9.12
CA SER A 167 -9.26 -14.36 -9.25
C SER A 167 -8.29 -14.79 -8.13
N GLN A 168 -7.60 -13.83 -7.50
CA GLN A 168 -6.73 -14.08 -6.34
C GLN A 168 -7.54 -14.13 -5.05
N LEU A 169 -8.60 -13.31 -4.92
CA LEU A 169 -9.38 -13.19 -3.69
C LEU A 169 -9.98 -14.52 -3.22
N LYS A 170 -10.29 -15.45 -4.13
CA LYS A 170 -10.84 -16.76 -3.79
C LYS A 170 -9.92 -17.64 -2.93
N ASN A 171 -8.61 -17.36 -2.95
CA ASN A 171 -7.59 -18.10 -2.22
C ASN A 171 -6.91 -17.22 -1.14
N ILE A 172 -7.52 -16.09 -0.76
CA ILE A 172 -6.97 -15.16 0.23
C ILE A 172 -7.92 -15.06 1.43
N LEU A 173 -7.34 -15.06 2.63
CA LEU A 173 -8.08 -14.86 3.88
C LEU A 173 -7.55 -13.64 4.64
N PHE A 174 -8.47 -12.81 5.15
CA PHE A 174 -8.20 -11.68 6.02
C PHE A 174 -9.00 -11.78 7.34
N PRO A 175 -8.59 -12.65 8.29
CA PRO A 175 -9.38 -12.89 9.50
C PRO A 175 -9.57 -11.67 10.41
N LEU A 176 -8.71 -10.65 10.28
CA LEU A 176 -8.81 -9.43 11.09
C LEU A 176 -9.78 -8.39 10.53
N GLY A 177 -10.37 -8.63 9.35
CA GLY A 177 -11.21 -7.66 8.66
C GLY A 177 -12.44 -7.20 9.44
N ASP A 178 -12.97 -8.03 10.34
CA ASP A 178 -14.13 -7.74 11.19
C ASP A 178 -13.77 -7.49 12.67
N LEU A 179 -12.49 -7.26 12.96
CA LEU A 179 -12.00 -6.95 14.30
C LEU A 179 -11.43 -5.53 14.38
N GLU A 180 -11.57 -4.93 15.55
CA GLU A 180 -10.81 -3.76 15.95
C GLU A 180 -9.42 -4.17 16.46
N LYS A 181 -8.43 -3.30 16.30
CA LYS A 181 -7.06 -3.58 16.80
C LYS A 181 -7.01 -3.88 18.30
N THR A 182 -7.89 -3.26 19.07
CA THR A 182 -8.04 -3.50 20.51
C THR A 182 -8.54 -4.92 20.80
N GLU A 183 -9.47 -5.44 19.99
CA GLU A 183 -9.94 -6.83 20.05
C GLU A 183 -8.81 -7.80 19.72
N VAL A 184 -8.02 -7.50 18.68
CA VAL A 184 -6.85 -8.31 18.29
C VAL A 184 -5.81 -8.39 19.41
N ARG A 185 -5.48 -7.26 20.05
CA ARG A 185 -4.54 -7.25 21.20
C ARG A 185 -5.08 -8.05 22.39
N LYS A 186 -6.37 -7.94 22.71
CA LYS A 186 -7.00 -8.73 23.77
C LYS A 186 -6.93 -10.23 23.50
N ILE A 187 -7.15 -10.66 22.25
CA ILE A 187 -7.01 -12.06 21.85
C ILE A 187 -5.56 -12.51 22.05
N ALA A 188 -4.59 -11.70 21.61
CA ALA A 188 -3.17 -12.00 21.76
C ALA A 188 -2.74 -12.12 23.23
N ASP A 189 -3.20 -11.21 24.10
CA ASP A 189 -2.96 -11.28 25.55
C ASP A 189 -3.60 -12.52 26.17
N GLY A 190 -4.85 -12.84 25.78
CA GLY A 190 -5.59 -13.98 26.31
C GLY A 190 -4.98 -15.35 26.01
N ILE A 191 -4.24 -15.48 24.90
CA ILE A 191 -3.48 -16.69 24.55
C ILE A 191 -2.00 -16.63 24.97
N GLY A 192 -1.59 -15.53 25.60
CA GLY A 192 -0.22 -15.34 26.11
C GLY A 192 0.84 -15.16 25.01
N LEU A 193 0.51 -14.53 23.87
CA LEU A 193 1.50 -14.30 22.83
C LEU A 193 2.60 -13.33 23.31
N PRO A 194 3.89 -13.66 23.09
CA PRO A 194 4.99 -12.76 23.44
C PRO A 194 4.97 -11.45 22.66
N THR A 195 4.25 -11.42 21.53
CA THR A 195 4.14 -10.26 20.63
C THR A 195 2.94 -9.36 20.94
N ALA A 196 2.11 -9.68 21.94
CA ALA A 196 0.84 -8.98 22.20
C ALA A 196 1.02 -7.46 22.43
N GLN A 197 2.12 -7.08 23.08
CA GLN A 197 2.46 -5.68 23.36
C GLN A 197 3.47 -5.07 22.38
N LYS A 198 3.90 -5.82 21.35
CA LYS A 198 4.83 -5.32 20.33
C LYS A 198 4.19 -4.13 19.59
N PRO A 199 4.91 -3.02 19.39
CA PRO A 199 4.44 -1.92 18.55
C PRO A 199 4.18 -2.39 17.11
N ASP A 200 3.22 -1.76 16.44
CA ASP A 200 2.95 -2.03 15.03
C ASP A 200 4.14 -1.52 14.18
N SER A 201 4.51 -2.25 13.13
CA SER A 201 5.51 -1.77 12.16
C SER A 201 4.99 -0.53 11.43
N GLN A 202 5.64 0.62 11.63
CA GLN A 202 5.23 1.91 11.04
C GLN A 202 6.09 2.32 9.84
N GLU A 203 7.23 1.66 9.60
CA GLU A 203 8.18 2.04 8.55
C GLU A 203 8.16 1.07 7.35
N ILE A 204 8.70 1.53 6.21
CA ILE A 204 8.97 0.67 5.06
C ILE A 204 9.90 -0.44 5.54
N CYS A 205 9.46 -1.69 5.38
CA CYS A 205 10.11 -2.85 5.97
C CYS A 205 11.64 -2.79 5.81
N PHE A 206 12.14 -2.84 4.57
CA PHE A 206 13.58 -2.97 4.32
C PHE A 206 14.42 -1.76 4.73
N VAL A 207 13.83 -0.61 5.03
CA VAL A 207 14.59 0.60 5.38
C VAL A 207 15.32 0.42 6.71
N GLY A 208 14.66 -0.20 7.70
CA GLY A 208 15.27 -0.51 8.99
C GLY A 208 16.42 -1.53 8.90
N ALA A 209 16.54 -2.26 7.78
CA ALA A 209 17.64 -3.18 7.52
C ALA A 209 18.87 -2.50 6.87
N LEU A 210 18.71 -1.28 6.36
CA LEU A 210 19.81 -0.51 5.77
C LEU A 210 20.63 0.15 6.87
N ALA A 211 21.96 0.18 6.69
CA ALA A 211 22.85 0.87 7.61
C ALA A 211 22.41 2.34 7.80
N GLY A 212 22.00 2.70 9.02
CA GLY A 212 21.51 4.05 9.36
C GLY A 212 20.08 4.37 8.92
N GLY A 213 19.28 3.39 8.49
CA GLY A 213 17.85 3.59 8.22
C GLY A 213 17.54 4.50 7.03
N ASP A 214 18.50 4.70 6.12
CA ASP A 214 18.35 5.63 5.01
C ASP A 214 18.24 4.91 3.66
N TYR A 215 17.02 4.86 3.11
CA TYR A 215 16.75 4.28 1.79
C TYR A 215 17.53 4.96 0.66
N ARG A 216 17.99 6.20 0.86
CA ARG A 216 18.77 6.96 -0.12
C ARG A 216 20.07 6.26 -0.49
N LYS A 217 20.64 5.47 0.42
CA LYS A 217 21.83 4.65 0.15
C LYS A 217 21.61 3.62 -0.95
N LEU A 218 20.36 3.19 -1.18
CA LEU A 218 20.01 2.28 -2.27
C LEU A 218 20.08 2.93 -3.65
N LEU A 219 19.99 4.26 -3.71
CA LEU A 219 19.94 5.02 -4.97
C LEU A 219 21.33 5.41 -5.47
N GLY A 220 22.37 5.24 -4.64
CA GLY A 220 23.74 5.65 -4.95
C GLY A 220 23.89 7.16 -5.19
N ASP A 221 25.05 7.57 -5.72
CA ASP A 221 25.34 8.96 -6.10
C ASP A 221 24.79 9.36 -7.48
N GLN A 222 23.94 8.51 -8.08
CA GLN A 222 23.57 8.62 -9.50
C GLN A 222 22.68 9.83 -9.83
N ASN A 223 22.22 10.56 -8.82
CA ASN A 223 21.20 11.61 -9.00
C ASN A 223 21.72 13.03 -8.75
N GLY A 224 23.00 13.18 -8.38
CA GLY A 224 23.76 14.43 -8.38
C GLY A 224 23.14 15.61 -7.64
N HIS A 225 23.79 16.76 -7.77
CA HIS A 225 23.24 18.03 -7.31
C HIS A 225 22.30 18.64 -8.35
N GLY A 226 21.37 19.47 -7.90
CA GLY A 226 20.44 20.17 -8.76
C GLY A 226 19.81 21.39 -8.09
N PRO A 227 19.24 22.32 -8.86
CA PRO A 227 18.69 23.54 -8.31
C PRO A 227 17.32 23.29 -7.67
N ILE A 228 17.09 23.98 -6.54
CA ILE A 228 15.74 24.24 -6.02
C ILE A 228 15.28 25.57 -6.60
N ILE A 229 14.21 25.57 -7.38
CA ILE A 229 13.70 26.75 -8.09
C ILE A 229 12.29 27.09 -7.61
N GLN A 230 12.05 28.37 -7.30
CA GLN A 230 10.68 28.82 -7.10
C GLN A 230 9.97 28.92 -8.45
N LYS A 231 8.91 28.13 -8.66
CA LYS A 231 8.28 27.98 -9.97
C LYS A 231 7.69 29.29 -10.50
N SER A 232 6.98 30.03 -9.66
CA SER A 232 6.32 31.30 -10.00
C SER A 232 7.28 32.44 -10.35
N SER A 233 8.45 32.52 -9.70
CA SER A 233 9.42 33.60 -9.91
C SER A 233 10.58 33.22 -10.82
N GLY A 234 10.79 31.93 -11.07
CA GLY A 234 11.97 31.40 -11.77
C GLY A 234 13.27 31.52 -10.96
N ARG A 235 13.22 32.01 -9.72
CA ARG A 235 14.40 32.25 -8.90
C ARG A 235 14.98 30.93 -8.40
N VAL A 236 16.28 30.71 -8.63
CA VAL A 236 17.05 29.67 -7.97
C VAL A 236 17.21 30.03 -6.49
N LEU A 237 16.73 29.18 -5.59
CA LEU A 237 16.74 29.40 -4.15
C LEU A 237 17.92 28.69 -3.46
N ALA A 238 18.26 27.49 -3.90
CA ALA A 238 19.33 26.67 -3.34
C ALA A 238 19.78 25.57 -4.32
N GLN A 239 20.77 24.80 -3.90
CA GLN A 239 21.16 23.53 -4.52
C GLN A 239 20.80 22.38 -3.57
N HIS A 240 20.34 21.26 -4.11
CA HIS A 240 20.05 20.05 -3.36
C HIS A 240 21.05 18.93 -3.65
N GLU A 241 21.09 17.90 -2.82
CA GLU A 241 21.97 16.72 -2.92
C GLU A 241 21.23 15.50 -3.51
N GLY A 242 20.50 15.73 -4.60
CA GLY A 242 19.63 14.74 -5.24
C GLY A 242 18.13 14.93 -5.02
N TYR A 243 17.37 14.88 -6.12
CA TYR A 243 15.93 15.17 -6.13
C TYR A 243 15.10 14.06 -5.47
N TYR A 244 15.64 12.84 -5.36
CA TYR A 244 15.01 11.70 -4.67
C TYR A 244 14.79 11.93 -3.17
N ARG A 245 15.39 12.98 -2.60
CA ARG A 245 15.19 13.41 -1.21
C ARG A 245 13.89 14.19 -1.01
N TYR A 246 13.20 14.50 -2.09
CA TYR A 246 12.02 15.34 -2.11
C TYR A 246 10.81 14.55 -2.57
N THR A 247 9.65 14.89 -2.03
CA THR A 247 8.36 14.39 -2.46
C THR A 247 7.42 15.56 -2.70
N VAL A 248 6.61 15.51 -3.76
CA VAL A 248 5.60 16.56 -4.02
C VAL A 248 4.68 16.73 -2.80
N GLY A 249 4.50 17.98 -2.37
CA GLY A 249 3.80 18.39 -1.15
C GLY A 249 4.68 18.44 0.11
N GLN A 250 5.97 18.10 0.03
CA GLN A 250 6.90 18.24 1.15
C GLN A 250 7.15 19.70 1.48
N ARG A 251 7.04 20.03 2.76
CA ARG A 251 7.33 21.36 3.33
C ARG A 251 8.68 21.42 4.04
N GLU A 252 8.99 20.39 4.80
CA GLU A 252 10.16 20.37 5.69
C GLU A 252 11.42 19.93 4.94
N GLY A 253 12.60 20.29 5.46
CA GLY A 253 13.88 19.83 4.90
C GLY A 253 14.27 20.45 3.55
N LEU A 254 13.64 21.56 3.14
CA LEU A 254 13.97 22.25 1.89
C LEU A 254 15.22 23.14 1.99
N GLY A 255 15.61 23.54 3.21
CA GLY A 255 16.78 24.39 3.44
C GLY A 255 16.68 25.81 2.85
N VAL A 256 15.48 26.26 2.49
CA VAL A 256 15.22 27.57 1.87
C VAL A 256 14.24 28.40 2.69
N ALA A 257 14.49 29.71 2.79
CA ALA A 257 13.64 30.65 3.51
C ALA A 257 13.31 31.87 2.65
N VAL A 258 12.03 32.10 2.38
CA VAL A 258 11.52 33.23 1.57
C VAL A 258 10.42 34.02 2.28
N GLY A 259 10.36 33.94 3.61
CA GLY A 259 9.38 34.65 4.45
C GLY A 259 7.98 34.00 4.53
N ARG A 260 7.65 33.06 3.63
CA ARG A 260 6.45 32.21 3.68
C ARG A 260 6.83 30.74 3.42
N PRO A 261 6.11 29.76 4.00
CA PRO A 261 6.40 28.34 3.76
C PRO A 261 6.30 27.99 2.28
N LEU A 262 7.29 27.24 1.80
CA LEU A 262 7.33 26.66 0.48
C LEU A 262 7.06 25.16 0.56
N TYR A 263 6.57 24.62 -0.55
CA TYR A 263 6.27 23.21 -0.73
C TYR A 263 6.82 22.74 -2.08
N VAL A 264 7.29 21.50 -2.16
CA VAL A 264 7.68 20.89 -3.43
C VAL A 264 6.45 20.73 -4.32
N THR A 265 6.40 21.44 -5.44
CA THR A 265 5.27 21.39 -6.39
C THR A 265 5.51 20.39 -7.52
N GLU A 266 6.77 20.18 -7.89
CA GLU A 266 7.16 19.32 -9.00
C GLU A 266 8.63 18.89 -8.86
N ILE A 267 8.93 17.69 -9.35
CA ILE A 267 10.30 17.18 -9.46
C ILE A 267 10.52 16.83 -10.93
N ASN A 268 11.58 17.38 -11.52
CA ASN A 268 11.96 17.10 -12.91
C ASN A 268 13.30 16.35 -12.91
N PRO A 269 13.30 15.02 -13.14
CA PRO A 269 14.53 14.23 -13.20
C PRO A 269 15.46 14.62 -14.34
N ALA A 270 14.91 14.98 -15.51
CA ALA A 270 15.70 15.27 -16.71
C ALA A 270 16.57 16.52 -16.52
N SER A 271 16.02 17.56 -15.88
CA SER A 271 16.78 18.77 -15.50
C SER A 271 17.32 18.71 -14.07
N ARG A 272 17.12 17.59 -13.35
CA ARG A 272 17.42 17.41 -11.92
C ARG A 272 16.92 18.58 -11.05
N THR A 273 15.78 19.15 -11.40
CA THR A 273 15.26 20.36 -10.75
C THR A 273 14.16 19.99 -9.77
N VAL A 274 14.23 20.56 -8.57
CA VAL A 274 13.14 20.53 -7.59
C VAL A 274 12.43 21.87 -7.64
N TYR A 275 11.19 21.88 -8.11
CA TYR A 275 10.36 23.07 -8.10
C TYR A 275 9.62 23.18 -6.78
N VAL A 276 9.69 24.36 -6.19
CA VAL A 276 8.94 24.71 -5.00
C VAL A 276 8.07 25.91 -5.27
N ASP A 277 6.95 25.99 -4.58
CA ASP A 277 6.15 27.20 -4.54
C ASP A 277 5.30 27.21 -3.28
N PHE A 278 4.43 28.19 -3.19
CA PHE A 278 3.48 28.26 -2.10
C PHE A 278 2.39 27.21 -2.21
N GLU A 279 1.68 27.02 -1.10
CA GLU A 279 0.69 25.96 -0.94
C GLU A 279 -0.37 25.96 -2.05
N GLU A 280 -0.78 27.15 -2.49
CA GLU A 280 -1.83 27.36 -3.48
C GLU A 280 -1.53 26.67 -4.83
N GLU A 281 -0.25 26.50 -5.16
CA GLU A 281 0.21 25.86 -6.39
C GLU A 281 0.19 24.32 -6.32
N LEU A 282 0.02 23.73 -5.12
CA LEU A 282 -0.17 22.27 -4.98
C LEU A 282 -1.56 21.81 -5.40
N TYR A 283 -2.54 22.72 -5.41
CA TYR A 283 -3.94 22.38 -5.59
C TYR A 283 -4.24 22.09 -7.06
N LYS A 284 -4.56 20.83 -7.35
CA LYS A 284 -5.03 20.41 -8.67
C LYS A 284 -6.51 20.03 -8.64
N LYS A 285 -7.21 20.36 -9.73
CA LYS A 285 -8.58 19.89 -9.98
C LYS A 285 -8.58 18.51 -10.63
N GLU A 286 -7.54 18.22 -11.39
CA GLU A 286 -7.41 17.01 -12.20
C GLU A 286 -6.08 16.31 -11.96
N ILE A 287 -6.12 14.98 -11.99
CA ILE A 287 -4.93 14.13 -11.90
C ILE A 287 -5.06 13.08 -13.00
N ALA A 288 -4.02 12.98 -13.83
CA ALA A 288 -3.81 11.88 -14.73
C ALA A 288 -3.19 10.71 -13.96
N VAL A 289 -3.73 9.52 -14.13
CA VAL A 289 -3.23 8.30 -13.50
C VAL A 289 -2.68 7.38 -14.58
N GLY A 290 -1.64 6.62 -14.22
CA GLY A 290 -1.01 5.69 -15.15
C GLY A 290 -1.86 4.44 -15.30
N GLU A 291 -1.50 3.41 -14.55
CA GLU A 291 -2.23 2.15 -14.56
C GLU A 291 -3.41 2.15 -13.58
N ILE A 292 -4.54 1.59 -14.03
CA ILE A 292 -5.72 1.38 -13.21
C ILE A 292 -5.87 -0.12 -12.97
N TYR A 293 -6.02 -0.49 -11.70
CA TYR A 293 -6.27 -1.85 -11.30
C TYR A 293 -7.70 -1.95 -10.78
N TRP A 294 -8.46 -2.87 -11.36
CA TRP A 294 -9.82 -3.16 -10.94
C TRP A 294 -9.85 -4.52 -10.27
N VAL A 295 -10.31 -4.56 -9.02
CA VAL A 295 -10.47 -5.84 -8.32
C VAL A 295 -11.51 -6.70 -9.02
N ASN A 296 -12.67 -6.12 -9.32
CA ASN A 296 -13.84 -6.80 -9.86
C ASN A 296 -14.60 -5.91 -10.86
N ASN A 297 -13.90 -5.07 -11.63
CA ASN A 297 -14.55 -4.16 -12.56
C ASN A 297 -13.69 -3.87 -13.81
N GLU A 298 -12.90 -4.85 -14.26
CA GLU A 298 -11.93 -4.69 -15.35
C GLU A 298 -12.57 -4.22 -16.67
N ASP A 299 -13.89 -4.37 -16.84
CA ASP A 299 -14.61 -4.01 -18.07
C ASP A 299 -16.01 -3.44 -17.79
N SER A 300 -16.10 -2.41 -16.94
CA SER A 300 -17.41 -1.76 -16.66
C SER A 300 -18.10 -1.22 -17.92
N GLY A 301 -17.33 -0.94 -19.00
CA GLY A 301 -17.82 -0.22 -20.17
C GLY A 301 -18.30 1.21 -19.88
N GLU A 302 -18.17 1.68 -18.63
CA GLU A 302 -18.68 2.98 -18.21
C GLU A 302 -17.77 4.10 -18.71
N ALA A 303 -18.35 5.07 -19.42
CA ALA A 303 -17.65 6.26 -19.88
C ALA A 303 -17.20 7.18 -18.72
N GLN A 304 -17.85 7.06 -17.55
CA GLN A 304 -17.49 7.77 -16.34
C GLN A 304 -17.91 6.98 -15.11
N ILE A 305 -17.07 6.97 -14.09
CA ILE A 305 -17.32 6.26 -12.83
C ILE A 305 -17.26 7.26 -11.69
N ARG A 306 -18.34 7.40 -10.93
CA ARG A 306 -18.35 8.25 -9.73
C ARG A 306 -17.97 7.42 -8.52
N ALA A 307 -16.83 7.74 -7.91
CA ALA A 307 -16.32 6.98 -6.78
C ALA A 307 -15.71 7.89 -5.70
N GLN A 308 -15.58 7.34 -4.50
CA GLN A 308 -14.70 7.90 -3.49
C GLN A 308 -13.27 7.45 -3.78
N VAL A 309 -12.33 8.39 -3.88
CA VAL A 309 -10.93 8.15 -4.23
C VAL A 309 -10.01 8.55 -3.08
N LYS A 310 -8.96 7.77 -2.84
CA LYS A 310 -7.86 8.12 -1.95
C LYS A 310 -6.57 8.27 -2.74
N ILE A 311 -5.88 9.40 -2.53
CA ILE A 311 -4.56 9.68 -3.13
C ILE A 311 -3.39 9.30 -2.22
N ARG A 312 -3.63 9.18 -0.91
CA ARG A 312 -2.66 8.73 0.09
C ARG A 312 -3.39 7.93 1.17
N TYR A 313 -2.67 7.01 1.80
CA TYR A 313 -3.21 6.08 2.78
C TYR A 313 -4.04 6.76 3.89
N LYS A 314 -3.44 7.74 4.56
CA LYS A 314 -4.06 8.48 5.69
C LYS A 314 -4.96 9.64 5.27
N SER A 315 -5.05 9.95 3.97
CA SER A 315 -5.95 11.00 3.50
C SER A 315 -7.40 10.54 3.59
N PRO A 316 -8.36 11.45 3.86
CA PRO A 316 -9.77 11.16 3.68
C PRO A 316 -10.06 10.82 2.22
N GLY A 317 -11.03 9.93 2.00
CA GLY A 317 -11.53 9.69 0.66
C GLY A 317 -12.33 10.89 0.16
N VAL A 318 -12.19 11.23 -1.12
CA VAL A 318 -12.93 12.33 -1.75
C VAL A 318 -13.74 11.83 -2.92
N MET A 319 -14.94 12.38 -3.11
CA MET A 319 -15.74 12.07 -4.29
C MET A 319 -15.06 12.67 -5.53
N ALA A 320 -14.86 11.83 -6.54
CA ALA A 320 -14.31 12.18 -7.84
C ALA A 320 -15.06 11.43 -8.95
N THR A 321 -14.94 11.94 -10.17
CA THR A 321 -15.37 11.24 -11.38
C THR A 321 -14.12 10.76 -12.11
N ILE A 322 -14.06 9.47 -12.38
CA ILE A 322 -12.99 8.81 -13.13
C ILE A 322 -13.45 8.67 -14.57
N TYR A 323 -12.62 9.08 -15.51
CA TYR A 323 -12.85 8.90 -16.95
C TYR A 323 -11.86 7.84 -17.48
N PRO A 324 -12.27 6.57 -17.68
CA PRO A 324 -11.43 5.56 -18.31
C PRO A 324 -11.13 5.94 -19.77
N LYS A 325 -9.88 5.86 -20.21
CA LYS A 325 -9.52 6.20 -21.60
C LYS A 325 -10.15 5.18 -22.56
N GLY A 326 -10.96 5.64 -23.50
CA GLY A 326 -11.69 4.82 -24.48
C GLY A 326 -12.98 5.46 -25.03
N PHE A 327 -13.52 6.49 -24.37
CA PHE A 327 -14.68 7.26 -24.84
C PHE A 327 -14.34 8.75 -24.98
N GLY A 328 -13.87 9.13 -26.17
CA GLY A 328 -13.61 10.50 -26.60
C GLY A 328 -13.08 10.46 -28.04
N ALA A 329 -13.79 11.09 -28.96
CA ALA A 329 -13.64 10.93 -30.41
C ALA A 329 -12.21 11.12 -30.93
N GLY A 330 -11.79 10.20 -31.81
CA GLY A 330 -10.72 10.42 -32.79
C GLY A 330 -9.30 10.30 -32.25
N GLU A 331 -8.84 9.05 -32.13
CA GLU A 331 -7.46 8.52 -32.30
C GLU A 331 -7.14 7.47 -31.21
N PRO A 332 -6.55 6.32 -31.56
CA PRO A 332 -6.17 5.31 -30.59
C PRO A 332 -4.83 5.71 -29.94
N PRO A 333 -4.67 5.59 -28.61
CA PRO A 333 -3.33 5.51 -28.07
C PRO A 333 -3.13 4.27 -27.19
N LEU A 334 -1.96 3.68 -27.37
CA LEU A 334 -1.30 2.76 -26.45
C LEU A 334 -1.33 3.34 -25.01
N ASN A 335 -1.83 2.52 -24.08
CA ASN A 335 -1.96 2.72 -22.64
C ASN A 335 -3.12 3.61 -22.13
N PRO A 336 -3.96 3.10 -21.19
CA PRO A 336 -5.00 3.88 -20.56
C PRO A 336 -4.38 4.93 -19.63
N VAL A 337 -4.92 6.15 -19.68
CA VAL A 337 -4.66 7.24 -18.75
C VAL A 337 -6.05 7.65 -18.28
N ALA A 338 -6.41 7.49 -17.00
CA ALA A 338 -7.65 8.07 -16.51
C ALA A 338 -7.43 9.51 -16.05
N GLU A 339 -8.40 10.35 -16.35
CA GLU A 339 -8.51 11.71 -15.83
C GLU A 339 -9.49 11.70 -14.66
N ALA A 340 -9.11 12.29 -13.52
CA ALA A 340 -9.98 12.43 -12.37
C ALA A 340 -10.35 13.90 -12.17
N VAL A 341 -11.55 14.35 -12.60
CA VAL A 341 -11.98 15.75 -12.46
C VAL A 341 -12.65 16.00 -11.11
N ARG A 342 -12.16 16.97 -10.34
CA ARG A 342 -12.80 17.52 -9.15
C ARG A 342 -13.30 18.95 -9.41
N ARG A 343 -14.62 19.16 -9.27
CA ARG A 343 -15.20 20.44 -8.85
C ARG A 343 -15.54 20.36 -7.36
N ALA A 344 -14.68 20.87 -6.48
CA ALA A 344 -15.07 21.25 -5.12
C ALA A 344 -14.06 22.22 -4.49
N ARG A 345 -14.58 23.35 -3.98
CA ARG A 345 -13.89 24.27 -3.06
C ARG A 345 -13.66 23.53 -1.73
N GLY A 346 -12.41 23.44 -1.28
CA GLY A 346 -12.05 22.80 -0.01
C GLY A 346 -10.57 22.49 0.08
N THR A 347 -9.96 23.04 1.13
CA THR A 347 -8.54 23.16 1.51
C THR A 347 -7.73 21.86 1.56
N TRP A 348 -6.43 21.98 1.25
CA TRP A 348 -5.37 20.97 1.29
C TRP A 348 -4.06 21.67 1.63
N GLY A 349 -3.89 22.00 2.91
CA GLY A 349 -2.59 22.37 3.43
C GLY A 349 -1.84 21.15 3.94
N ALA A 350 -0.54 21.09 3.67
CA ALA A 350 0.35 20.02 4.12
C ALA A 350 0.71 20.12 5.63
N GLY A 351 -0.14 20.77 6.43
CA GLY A 351 -0.07 20.78 7.89
C GLY A 351 -1.39 20.26 8.45
N GLY A 352 -1.33 19.22 9.29
CA GLY A 352 -2.52 18.56 9.81
C GLY A 352 -3.43 19.50 10.61
N ALA A 353 -4.74 19.44 10.30
CA ALA A 353 -5.84 19.45 11.28
C ALA A 353 -7.14 19.11 10.53
N ALA A 354 -7.90 18.17 11.08
CA ALA A 354 -9.18 17.72 10.52
C ALA A 354 -10.33 18.69 10.89
N PRO A 355 -11.27 19.00 9.98
CA PRO A 355 -12.60 19.45 10.36
C PRO A 355 -13.50 18.24 10.63
N ARG A 356 -14.20 18.25 11.76
CA ARG A 356 -15.22 17.25 12.14
C ARG A 356 -16.55 17.59 11.46
N GLY A 357 -17.23 16.58 10.91
CA GLY A 357 -18.61 16.65 10.40
C GLY A 357 -19.23 15.24 10.33
N PRO A 358 -20.56 15.10 10.48
CA PRO A 358 -21.17 13.89 11.01
C PRO A 358 -21.25 12.73 10.01
N ALA A 359 -21.17 11.52 10.57
CA ALA A 359 -21.20 10.25 9.86
C ALA A 359 -22.61 9.89 9.37
N SER A 360 -22.69 9.29 8.18
CA SER A 360 -23.81 8.42 7.82
C SER A 360 -23.30 7.00 7.57
N THR A 361 -24.07 6.04 8.07
CA THR A 361 -23.77 4.62 8.15
C THR A 361 -24.29 3.87 6.93
N ARG A 362 -23.38 3.37 6.08
CA ARG A 362 -23.54 2.19 5.20
C ARG A 362 -22.12 1.73 4.82
N GLY A 363 -21.88 0.42 4.79
CA GLY A 363 -20.56 -0.13 4.50
C GLY A 363 -20.10 0.24 3.09
N GLU A 364 -19.07 1.08 2.99
CA GLU A 364 -18.54 1.55 1.72
C GLU A 364 -17.58 0.51 1.11
N PRO A 365 -17.64 0.25 -0.20
CA PRO A 365 -16.56 -0.41 -0.93
C PRO A 365 -15.21 0.27 -0.65
N SER A 366 -14.11 -0.47 -0.73
CA SER A 366 -12.80 0.20 -0.78
C SER A 366 -12.78 1.10 -2.01
N GLY A 367 -12.68 2.41 -1.79
CA GLY A 367 -12.62 3.40 -2.85
C GLY A 367 -11.48 3.12 -3.81
N LEU A 368 -11.59 3.58 -5.06
CA LEU A 368 -10.54 3.42 -6.05
C LEU A 368 -9.27 4.13 -5.56
N VAL A 369 -8.16 3.39 -5.50
CA VAL A 369 -6.84 3.94 -5.20
C VAL A 369 -6.11 4.09 -6.51
N LEU A 370 -5.72 5.31 -6.80
CA LEU A 370 -5.11 5.69 -8.07
C LEU A 370 -3.58 5.69 -7.90
N GLY A 371 -2.89 4.86 -8.68
CA GLY A 371 -1.43 4.86 -8.77
C GLY A 371 -0.95 5.75 -9.93
N SER A 372 0.04 6.59 -9.68
CA SER A 372 0.83 7.20 -10.75
C SER A 372 1.87 6.17 -11.21
N GLY A 373 1.58 5.44 -12.29
CA GLY A 373 2.58 4.63 -12.97
C GLY A 373 3.14 5.40 -14.17
N GLY A 374 4.45 5.68 -14.18
CA GLY A 374 5.16 6.18 -15.34
C GLY A 374 5.18 5.14 -16.48
N LYS A 375 4.95 5.63 -17.70
CA LYS A 375 4.99 4.85 -18.94
C LYS A 375 6.42 4.39 -19.24
N GLY A 376 6.58 3.13 -19.61
CA GLY A 376 7.62 2.66 -20.53
C GLY A 376 7.12 2.77 -21.97
#